data_AF-A0A2D5PGU6-F1
#
_entry.id   AF-A0A2D5PGU6-F1
#
_cell.length_a   1.000
_cell.length_b   1.000
_cell.length_c   1.000
_cell.angle_alpha   90.00
_cell.angle_beta   90.00
_cell.angle_gamma   90.00
#
_symmetry.space_group_name_H-M   'P 1'
#
loop_
_entity.id
_entity.type
_entity.pdbx_description
1 polymer ?
#
loop_
_entity_poly.entity_id
_entity_poly.type
_entity_poly.pdbx_seq_one_letter_code
_entity_poly.pdbx_strand_id
1 'polypeptide(L)'
;MVMENKDKAMTGSSLPALISPKEFALCTIQVNQCRIVVPCDDSSFHESVYEYEFTRMPDGLTVDSDRIGTITQISGSFALADIKDREQFPTWRTHLGAHLCPKSELSVNYNRWHTEHDIKSILLEKYKKRTRKSSDTGNEYYPESESDIDVITINDRLWAHMALDDYRQLDVFMTELDENLVLQINFDASPCWYRDGFAPADVKAHLMTFFMEYLCHFKIIKAGSVPDEELPPLGFYPAAREEKDIDRDGHVVERDPDYSPAPDFSSW
;
A
#
# COMPACT_ATOMS: atom_id res chain seq x y z
N MET A 1 38.83 22.80 19.11
CA MET A 1 39.05 22.01 17.88
C MET A 1 37.67 21.62 17.39
N VAL A 2 37.40 21.94 16.14
CA VAL A 2 36.08 22.31 15.60
C VAL A 2 35.15 21.10 15.50
N MET A 3 33.91 21.27 15.98
CA MET A 3 32.78 20.41 15.62
C MET A 3 32.57 20.55 14.11
N GLU A 4 33.04 19.57 13.34
CA GLU A 4 32.77 19.52 11.91
C GLU A 4 31.29 19.23 11.68
N ASN A 5 30.58 20.29 11.29
CA ASN A 5 29.36 20.35 10.50
C ASN A 5 28.80 18.98 10.04
N LYS A 6 27.82 18.47 10.80
CA LYS A 6 26.81 17.53 10.29
C LYS A 6 25.61 18.23 9.65
N ASP A 7 25.70 19.55 9.47
CA ASP A 7 24.83 20.34 8.60
C ASP A 7 25.28 20.26 7.13
N LYS A 8 25.60 19.06 6.64
CA LYS A 8 25.42 18.79 5.21
C LYS A 8 23.94 18.53 5.00
N ALA A 9 23.22 19.64 5.03
CA ALA A 9 21.92 19.77 4.43
C ALA A 9 21.88 19.00 3.11
N MET A 10 20.83 18.21 2.91
CA MET A 10 20.38 17.74 1.59
C MET A 10 19.98 18.91 0.67
N THR A 11 20.57 20.09 0.83
CA THR A 11 20.44 21.22 -0.10
C THR A 11 21.44 20.99 -1.23
N GLY A 12 21.14 20.05 -2.13
CA GLY A 12 21.91 19.88 -3.35
C GLY A 12 21.90 18.50 -4.00
N SER A 13 21.44 17.44 -3.33
CA SER A 13 21.21 16.14 -3.99
C SER A 13 19.79 16.13 -4.54
N SER A 14 19.65 15.97 -5.86
CA SER A 14 18.37 15.60 -6.46
C SER A 14 17.78 14.42 -5.70
N LEU A 15 16.50 14.51 -5.33
CA LEU A 15 15.76 13.38 -4.75
C LEU A 15 15.91 12.16 -5.69
N PRO A 16 16.02 10.94 -5.15
CA PRO A 16 16.22 9.76 -6.00
C PRO A 16 15.03 9.57 -6.92
N ALA A 17 15.28 8.96 -8.08
CA ALA A 17 14.19 8.44 -8.88
C ALA A 17 13.44 7.39 -8.06
N LEU A 18 12.12 7.42 -8.14
CA LEU A 18 11.26 6.45 -7.47
C LEU A 18 11.08 5.23 -8.36
N ILE A 19 11.12 4.04 -7.76
CA ILE A 19 10.74 2.80 -8.45
C ILE A 19 9.28 2.85 -8.92
N SER A 20 9.01 2.15 -10.03
CA SER A 20 7.67 1.99 -10.56
C SER A 20 6.94 0.81 -9.90
N PRO A 21 5.73 1.00 -9.34
CA PRO A 21 4.90 -0.08 -8.83
C PRO A 21 4.51 -1.13 -9.89
N LYS A 22 4.70 -0.85 -11.19
CA LYS A 22 4.42 -1.81 -12.27
C LYS A 22 5.35 -3.02 -12.26
N GLU A 23 6.52 -2.87 -11.65
CA GLU A 23 7.55 -3.92 -11.58
C GLU A 23 7.39 -4.79 -10.33
N PHE A 24 6.35 -4.57 -9.53
CA PHE A 24 6.12 -5.30 -8.30
C PHE A 24 5.51 -6.69 -8.54
N ALA A 25 5.69 -7.56 -7.55
CA ALA A 25 4.85 -8.73 -7.42
C ALA A 25 3.40 -8.30 -7.20
N LEU A 26 2.47 -9.22 -7.44
CA LEU A 26 1.05 -8.99 -7.24
C LEU A 26 0.51 -10.04 -6.28
N CYS A 27 -0.23 -9.60 -5.26
CA CYS A 27 -1.04 -10.48 -4.44
C CYS A 27 -2.52 -10.21 -4.74
N THR A 28 -3.23 -11.25 -5.15
CA THR A 28 -4.65 -11.17 -5.48
C THR A 28 -5.47 -11.94 -4.47
N ILE A 29 -6.41 -11.26 -3.83
CA ILE A 29 -7.33 -11.82 -2.83
C ILE A 29 -8.79 -11.60 -3.24
N GLN A 30 -9.68 -12.47 -2.79
CA GLN A 30 -11.12 -12.30 -2.80
C GLN A 30 -11.56 -11.85 -1.39
N VAL A 31 -12.33 -10.78 -1.32
CA VAL A 31 -12.96 -10.31 -0.09
C VAL A 31 -14.44 -10.06 -0.38
N ASN A 32 -15.32 -10.88 0.19
CA ASN A 32 -16.75 -10.90 -0.15
C ASN A 32 -16.91 -10.94 -1.68
N GLN A 33 -17.53 -9.90 -2.24
CA GLN A 33 -17.79 -9.73 -3.68
C GLN A 33 -16.72 -8.87 -4.39
N CYS A 34 -15.53 -8.70 -3.82
CA CYS A 34 -14.46 -7.88 -4.39
C CYS A 34 -13.19 -8.72 -4.64
N ARG A 35 -12.70 -8.70 -5.88
CA ARG A 35 -11.36 -9.16 -6.26
C ARG A 35 -10.39 -8.00 -6.09
N ILE A 36 -9.44 -8.14 -5.18
CA ILE A 36 -8.47 -7.10 -4.83
C ILE A 36 -7.09 -7.54 -5.32
N VAL A 37 -6.43 -6.69 -6.12
CA VAL A 37 -5.06 -6.89 -6.60
C VAL A 37 -4.16 -5.85 -5.96
N VAL A 38 -3.16 -6.32 -5.23
CA VAL A 38 -2.24 -5.48 -4.45
C VAL A 38 -0.83 -5.64 -5.00
N PRO A 39 -0.20 -4.55 -5.48
CA PRO A 39 1.23 -4.55 -5.75
C PRO A 39 2.02 -4.77 -4.45
N CYS A 40 3.02 -5.64 -4.44
CA CYS A 40 3.86 -5.86 -3.26
C CYS A 40 5.27 -6.29 -3.64
N ASP A 41 6.18 -6.23 -2.67
CA ASP A 41 7.53 -6.75 -2.85
C ASP A 41 7.53 -8.27 -2.82
N ASP A 42 8.46 -8.91 -3.54
CA ASP A 42 8.67 -10.36 -3.53
C ASP A 42 8.90 -10.94 -2.13
N SER A 43 9.43 -10.13 -1.21
CA SER A 43 9.70 -10.50 0.18
C SER A 43 8.61 -10.11 1.16
N SER A 44 7.49 -9.54 0.68
CA SER A 44 6.37 -9.16 1.54
C SER A 44 5.76 -10.39 2.20
N PHE A 45 5.42 -10.26 3.47
CA PHE A 45 4.54 -11.22 4.11
C PHE A 45 3.14 -11.08 3.49
N HIS A 46 2.56 -12.21 3.12
CA HIS A 46 1.16 -12.32 2.74
C HIS A 46 0.58 -13.57 3.40
N GLU A 47 -0.69 -13.52 3.79
CA GLU A 47 -1.37 -14.73 4.26
C GLU A 47 -1.44 -15.80 3.17
N SER A 48 -1.46 -17.08 3.55
CA SER A 48 -1.70 -18.18 2.61
C SER A 48 -3.18 -18.33 2.25
N VAL A 49 -4.06 -17.59 2.93
CA VAL A 49 -5.49 -17.51 2.67
C VAL A 49 -5.73 -16.32 1.74
N TYR A 50 -6.29 -16.60 0.56
CA TYR A 50 -6.59 -15.57 -0.45
C TYR A 50 -8.09 -15.30 -0.60
N GLU A 51 -8.94 -15.92 0.23
CA GLU A 51 -10.38 -15.74 0.22
C GLU A 51 -10.89 -15.39 1.62
N TYR A 52 -11.67 -14.32 1.71
CA TYR A 52 -12.24 -13.81 2.94
C TYR A 52 -13.72 -13.55 2.74
N GLU A 53 -14.57 -14.30 3.42
CA GLU A 53 -16.02 -14.09 3.43
C GLU A 53 -16.44 -13.59 4.81
N PHE A 54 -16.72 -12.30 4.93
CA PHE A 54 -17.14 -11.68 6.18
C PHE A 54 -18.65 -11.81 6.39
N THR A 55 -19.02 -12.45 7.48
CA THR A 55 -20.41 -12.56 7.94
C THR A 55 -20.68 -11.56 9.06
N ARG A 56 -21.82 -10.87 8.98
CA ARG A 56 -22.29 -9.98 10.04
C ARG A 56 -22.92 -10.78 11.17
N MET A 57 -22.46 -10.53 12.39
CA MET A 57 -22.97 -11.07 13.65
C MET A 57 -23.52 -9.93 14.52
N PRO A 58 -24.30 -10.23 15.58
CA PRO A 58 -24.79 -9.20 16.50
C PRO A 58 -23.69 -8.32 17.09
N ASP A 59 -22.52 -8.91 17.35
CA ASP A 59 -21.41 -8.26 18.05
C ASP A 59 -20.29 -7.75 17.12
N GLY A 60 -20.38 -7.96 15.80
CA GLY A 60 -19.34 -7.52 14.86
C GLY A 60 -19.33 -8.26 13.53
N LEU A 61 -18.21 -8.18 12.81
CA LEU A 61 -17.95 -8.98 11.61
C LEU A 61 -16.90 -10.04 11.88
N THR A 62 -17.13 -11.21 11.30
CA THR A 62 -16.27 -12.39 11.43
C THR A 62 -16.03 -13.00 10.06
N VAL A 63 -14.82 -13.48 9.78
CA VAL A 63 -14.55 -14.24 8.54
C VAL A 63 -14.90 -15.71 8.73
N ASP A 64 -14.61 -16.25 9.91
CA ASP A 64 -14.97 -17.61 10.34
C ASP A 64 -15.19 -17.60 11.86
N SER A 65 -15.28 -18.76 12.52
CA SER A 65 -15.46 -18.82 13.98
C SER A 65 -14.25 -18.30 14.78
N ASP A 66 -13.08 -18.21 14.16
CA ASP A 66 -11.79 -18.05 14.84
C ASP A 66 -11.10 -16.72 14.50
N ARG A 67 -11.57 -16.02 13.46
CA ARG A 67 -11.00 -14.77 12.94
C ARG A 67 -12.02 -13.62 12.98
N ILE A 68 -11.86 -12.78 13.99
CA ILE A 68 -12.61 -11.53 14.18
C ILE A 68 -11.73 -10.31 13.95
N GLY A 69 -12.33 -9.22 13.50
CA GLY A 69 -11.72 -7.90 13.51
C GLY A 69 -10.83 -7.57 12.30
N THR A 70 -9.82 -6.72 12.52
CA THR A 70 -8.92 -6.25 11.45
C THR A 70 -7.94 -7.34 11.04
N ILE A 71 -7.87 -7.63 9.73
CA ILE A 71 -6.96 -8.64 9.18
C ILE A 71 -5.89 -7.97 8.34
N THR A 72 -4.62 -8.25 8.67
CA THR A 72 -3.46 -7.74 7.92
C THR A 72 -3.11 -8.72 6.80
N GLN A 73 -3.51 -8.36 5.59
CA GLN A 73 -3.37 -9.22 4.41
C GLN A 73 -1.94 -9.27 3.90
N ILE A 74 -1.34 -8.09 3.79
CA ILE A 74 -0.01 -7.89 3.24
C ILE A 74 0.74 -6.93 4.14
N SER A 75 1.96 -7.29 4.48
CA SER A 75 2.88 -6.40 5.19
C SER A 75 4.30 -6.62 4.68
N GLY A 76 5.02 -5.54 4.42
CA GLY A 76 6.35 -5.63 3.84
C GLY A 76 7.07 -4.31 3.82
N SER A 77 8.37 -4.34 3.53
CA SER A 77 9.16 -3.11 3.38
C SER A 77 9.94 -3.16 2.09
N PHE A 78 9.64 -2.27 1.16
CA PHE A 78 10.36 -2.18 -0.12
C PHE A 78 11.17 -0.89 -0.23
N ALA A 79 12.19 -0.95 -1.08
CA ALA A 79 12.98 0.21 -1.45
C ALA A 79 12.17 1.13 -2.35
N LEU A 80 12.17 2.43 -2.05
CA LEU A 80 11.51 3.46 -2.83
C LEU A 80 12.42 4.04 -3.90
N ALA A 81 13.73 4.06 -3.66
CA ALA A 81 14.70 4.50 -4.64
C ALA A 81 14.88 3.45 -5.76
N ASP A 82 14.97 3.94 -7.00
CA ASP A 82 15.36 3.15 -8.17
C ASP A 82 16.65 2.37 -7.90
N ILE A 83 16.79 1.20 -8.52
CA ILE A 83 17.95 0.31 -8.33
C ILE A 83 19.28 1.07 -8.48
N LYS A 84 19.37 2.02 -9.41
CA LYS A 84 20.58 2.83 -9.66
C LYS A 84 20.92 3.78 -8.52
N ASP A 85 19.91 4.20 -7.74
CA ASP A 85 20.02 5.19 -6.68
C ASP A 85 20.07 4.57 -5.27
N ARG A 86 19.79 3.27 -5.13
CA ARG A 86 19.71 2.57 -3.82
C ARG A 86 21.01 2.62 -3.01
N GLU A 87 22.17 2.61 -3.66
CA GLU A 87 23.46 2.71 -2.96
C GLU A 87 23.64 4.09 -2.31
N GLN A 88 23.18 5.14 -2.99
CA GLN A 88 23.25 6.52 -2.49
C GLN A 88 22.13 6.83 -1.48
N PHE A 89 20.99 6.16 -1.62
CA PHE A 89 19.79 6.36 -0.80
C PHE A 89 19.33 5.06 -0.10
N PRO A 90 20.16 4.43 0.75
CA PRO A 90 19.87 3.11 1.32
C PRO A 90 18.70 3.10 2.31
N THR A 91 18.37 4.25 2.89
CA THR A 91 17.25 4.40 3.84
C THR A 91 15.94 4.79 3.16
N TRP A 92 15.93 5.03 1.84
CA TRP A 92 14.71 5.33 1.09
C TRP A 92 13.87 4.08 0.92
N ARG A 93 13.10 3.79 1.96
CA ARG A 93 12.25 2.61 2.09
C ARG A 93 10.95 3.02 2.74
N THR A 94 9.88 2.33 2.39
CA THR A 94 8.60 2.42 3.09
C THR A 94 8.24 1.07 3.64
N HIS A 95 7.65 1.06 4.84
CA HIS A 95 6.84 -0.06 5.27
C HIS A 95 5.44 0.11 4.70
N LEU A 96 4.85 -0.98 4.21
CA LEU A 96 3.50 -1.06 3.69
C LEU A 96 2.70 -2.04 4.54
N GLY A 97 1.47 -1.67 4.88
CA GLY A 97 0.46 -2.58 5.42
C GLY A 97 -0.87 -2.44 4.68
N ALA A 98 -1.42 -3.55 4.18
CA ALA A 98 -2.77 -3.62 3.63
C ALA A 98 -3.69 -4.39 4.58
N HIS A 99 -4.72 -3.72 5.07
CA HIS A 99 -5.59 -4.22 6.14
C HIS A 99 -7.06 -4.23 5.69
N LEU A 100 -7.75 -5.33 5.96
CA LEU A 100 -9.21 -5.41 5.88
C LEU A 100 -9.78 -5.07 7.25
N CYS A 101 -10.47 -3.94 7.33
CA CYS A 101 -10.94 -3.39 8.58
C CYS A 101 -12.48 -3.40 8.60
N PRO A 102 -13.11 -4.18 9.50
CA PRO A 102 -14.52 -4.01 9.77
C PRO A 102 -14.81 -2.60 10.29
N LYS A 103 -15.88 -2.00 9.78
CA LYS A 103 -16.34 -0.69 10.25
C LYS A 103 -16.69 -0.69 11.74
N SER A 104 -17.15 -1.83 12.26
CA SER A 104 -17.35 -2.06 13.70
C SER A 104 -16.08 -1.79 14.52
N GLU A 105 -14.97 -2.39 14.12
CA GLU A 105 -13.67 -2.25 14.80
C GLU A 105 -13.12 -0.84 14.70
N LEU A 106 -13.36 -0.19 13.56
CA LEU A 106 -12.99 1.21 13.37
C LEU A 106 -13.92 2.16 14.14
N SER A 107 -14.97 1.66 14.82
CA SER A 107 -15.98 2.47 15.50
C SER A 107 -16.61 3.52 14.58
N VAL A 108 -16.71 3.20 13.29
CA VAL A 108 -17.33 4.03 12.26
C VAL A 108 -18.73 3.53 11.95
N ASN A 109 -19.61 4.44 11.53
CA ASN A 109 -20.97 4.09 11.17
C ASN A 109 -20.99 3.21 9.91
N TYR A 110 -21.95 2.28 9.84
CA TYR A 110 -22.18 1.37 8.70
C TYR A 110 -22.74 2.08 7.45
N ASN A 111 -22.80 3.41 7.46
CA ASN A 111 -23.24 4.18 6.31
C ASN A 111 -22.23 4.05 5.18
N ARG A 112 -22.77 4.10 3.96
CA ARG A 112 -21.98 4.06 2.74
C ARG A 112 -21.17 5.35 2.55
N TRP A 113 -19.95 5.20 2.06
CA TRP A 113 -19.03 6.31 1.77
C TRP A 113 -19.27 6.81 0.34
N HIS A 114 -20.35 7.57 0.14
CA HIS A 114 -20.75 8.04 -1.19
C HIS A 114 -20.17 9.39 -1.56
N THR A 115 -19.91 10.24 -0.57
CA THR A 115 -19.41 11.60 -0.76
C THR A 115 -18.20 11.87 0.10
N GLU A 116 -17.42 12.89 -0.28
CA GLU A 116 -16.34 13.43 0.54
C GLU A 116 -16.83 13.78 1.95
N HIS A 117 -18.00 14.41 2.07
CA HIS A 117 -18.55 14.80 3.36
C HIS A 117 -18.88 13.59 4.26
N ASP A 118 -19.44 12.51 3.69
CA ASP A 118 -19.72 11.28 4.43
C ASP A 118 -18.44 10.70 5.01
N ILE A 119 -17.40 10.61 4.18
CA ILE A 119 -16.09 10.06 4.56
C ILE A 119 -15.46 10.88 5.68
N LYS A 120 -15.37 12.20 5.51
CA LYS A 120 -14.74 13.10 6.48
C LYS A 120 -15.46 13.10 7.81
N SER A 121 -16.79 13.22 7.80
CA SER A 121 -17.60 13.24 9.03
C SER A 121 -17.48 11.93 9.82
N ILE A 122 -17.55 10.79 9.14
CA ILE A 122 -17.43 9.45 9.75
C ILE A 122 -16.03 9.24 10.36
N LEU A 123 -14.97 9.58 9.62
CA LEU A 123 -13.60 9.40 10.09
C LEU A 123 -13.25 10.34 11.26
N LEU A 124 -13.71 11.59 11.23
CA LEU A 124 -13.54 12.50 12.37
C LEU A 124 -14.24 12.00 13.63
N GLU A 125 -15.43 11.41 13.50
CA GLU A 125 -16.12 10.84 14.65
C GLU A 125 -15.30 9.71 15.30
N LYS A 126 -14.70 8.83 14.48
CA LYS A 126 -13.78 7.78 14.93
C LYS A 126 -12.60 8.37 15.72
N TYR A 127 -11.88 9.32 15.15
CA TYR A 127 -10.65 9.83 15.77
C TYR A 127 -10.92 10.70 17.00
N LYS A 128 -12.04 11.46 17.04
CA LYS A 128 -12.50 12.16 18.25
C LYS A 128 -12.78 11.22 19.43
N LYS A 129 -13.26 10.00 19.17
CA LYS A 129 -13.47 8.99 20.23
C LYS A 129 -12.14 8.44 20.76
N ARG A 130 -11.11 8.37 19.91
CA ARG A 130 -9.77 7.85 20.24
C ARG A 130 -8.95 8.84 21.04
N THR A 131 -8.92 10.12 20.65
CA THR A 131 -8.20 11.18 21.38
C THR A 131 -8.74 11.39 22.80
N ARG A 132 -10.03 11.13 23.04
CA ARG A 132 -10.62 11.14 24.40
C ARG A 132 -10.16 10.00 25.31
N LYS A 133 -9.61 8.92 24.74
CA LYS A 133 -9.15 7.73 25.48
C LYS A 133 -7.62 7.70 25.65
N SER A 134 -6.87 8.47 24.86
CA SER A 134 -5.40 8.36 24.73
C SER A 134 -4.63 9.28 25.68
N SER A 135 -5.17 9.65 26.86
CA SER A 135 -4.45 10.53 27.81
C SER A 135 -3.11 9.95 28.32
N ASP A 136 -2.82 8.67 28.03
CA ASP A 136 -1.64 7.94 28.52
C ASP A 136 -0.61 7.58 27.43
N THR A 137 -0.84 7.89 26.14
CA THR A 137 0.04 7.45 25.03
C THR A 137 0.49 8.61 24.14
N GLY A 138 1.64 9.22 24.48
CA GLY A 138 2.47 10.01 23.54
C GLY A 138 1.83 11.23 22.86
N ASN A 139 2.59 11.89 21.99
CA ASN A 139 2.14 13.03 21.18
C ASN A 139 1.48 12.55 19.85
N GLU A 140 0.82 11.39 19.87
CA GLU A 140 0.28 10.78 18.65
C GLU A 140 -0.76 11.72 18.01
N TYR A 141 -0.48 12.14 16.78
CA TYR A 141 -1.39 13.03 16.05
C TYR A 141 -2.54 12.22 15.42
N TYR A 142 -3.76 12.75 15.59
CA TYR A 142 -4.98 12.24 14.98
C TYR A 142 -5.76 13.41 14.35
N PRO A 143 -6.54 13.19 13.26
CA PRO A 143 -7.35 14.22 12.64
C PRO A 143 -8.34 14.86 13.62
N GLU A 144 -8.34 16.19 13.70
CA GLU A 144 -9.22 16.96 14.58
C GLU A 144 -10.31 17.72 13.79
N SER A 145 -10.04 17.97 12.52
CA SER A 145 -10.87 18.77 11.61
C SER A 145 -10.97 18.16 10.21
N GLU A 146 -11.98 18.58 9.43
CA GLU A 146 -12.19 18.07 8.07
C GLU A 146 -11.05 18.43 7.10
N SER A 147 -10.24 19.43 7.43
CA SER A 147 -9.04 19.80 6.68
C SER A 147 -7.85 18.88 6.93
N ASP A 148 -7.90 18.03 7.96
CA ASP A 148 -6.86 17.03 8.24
C ASP A 148 -7.09 15.72 7.47
N ILE A 149 -8.18 15.65 6.69
CA ILE A 149 -8.57 14.50 5.90
C ILE A 149 -8.70 14.96 4.45
N ASP A 150 -7.88 14.42 3.57
CA ASP A 150 -8.04 14.61 2.13
C ASP A 150 -8.92 13.50 1.56
N VAL A 151 -9.76 13.82 0.59
CA VAL A 151 -10.52 12.81 -0.16
C VAL A 151 -10.20 12.98 -1.63
N ILE A 152 -9.69 11.89 -2.21
CA ILE A 152 -9.20 11.84 -3.58
C ILE A 152 -9.92 10.72 -4.33
N THR A 153 -9.98 10.85 -5.65
CA THR A 153 -10.53 9.80 -6.53
C THR A 153 -9.40 9.08 -7.24
N ILE A 154 -9.31 7.77 -7.05
CA ILE A 154 -8.35 6.89 -7.73
C ILE A 154 -9.12 5.69 -8.27
N ASN A 155 -8.95 5.38 -9.56
CA ASN A 155 -9.66 4.29 -10.24
C ASN A 155 -11.19 4.34 -9.98
N ASP A 156 -11.78 5.53 -10.18
CA ASP A 156 -13.22 5.82 -9.97
C ASP A 156 -13.75 5.56 -8.55
N ARG A 157 -12.86 5.50 -7.57
CA ARG A 157 -13.18 5.22 -6.16
C ARG A 157 -12.69 6.34 -5.26
N LEU A 158 -13.49 6.68 -4.26
CA LEU A 158 -13.10 7.64 -3.22
C LEU A 158 -12.13 6.98 -2.23
N TRP A 159 -11.02 7.66 -1.97
CA TRP A 159 -10.03 7.31 -0.96
C TRP A 159 -9.88 8.46 0.00
N ALA A 160 -9.98 8.19 1.30
CA ALA A 160 -9.57 9.10 2.34
C ALA A 160 -8.06 8.99 2.53
N HIS A 161 -7.35 10.11 2.67
CA HIS A 161 -5.96 10.18 3.06
C HIS A 161 -5.83 10.98 4.36
N MET A 162 -5.01 10.47 5.27
CA MET A 162 -4.69 11.12 6.55
C MET A 162 -3.22 10.85 6.88
N ALA A 163 -2.54 11.84 7.44
CA ALA A 163 -1.22 11.65 8.02
C ALA A 163 -1.35 11.58 9.55
N LEU A 164 -1.04 10.41 10.12
CA LEU A 164 -1.23 10.06 11.53
C LEU A 164 0.10 9.92 12.27
N ASP A 165 0.00 9.70 13.57
CA ASP A 165 1.12 9.36 14.48
C ASP A 165 2.07 10.55 14.72
N ASP A 166 3.08 10.34 15.58
CA ASP A 166 4.11 11.32 15.88
C ASP A 166 4.73 11.88 14.58
N TYR A 167 4.84 13.20 14.50
CA TYR A 167 5.35 13.93 13.33
C TYR A 167 4.64 13.63 12.00
N ARG A 168 3.43 13.05 12.03
CA ARG A 168 2.62 12.74 10.84
C ARG A 168 3.34 11.81 9.86
N GLN A 169 4.08 10.86 10.39
CA GLN A 169 4.94 9.96 9.63
C GLN A 169 4.19 8.82 8.94
N LEU A 170 3.00 8.47 9.44
CA LEU A 170 2.19 7.37 8.92
C LEU A 170 1.13 7.92 7.96
N ASP A 171 1.29 7.66 6.66
CA ASP A 171 0.25 7.95 5.67
C ASP A 171 -0.76 6.81 5.60
N VAL A 172 -2.02 7.12 5.87
CA VAL A 172 -3.12 6.15 5.87
C VAL A 172 -4.10 6.50 4.77
N PHE A 173 -4.32 5.53 3.89
CA PHE A 173 -5.33 5.59 2.83
C PHE A 173 -6.46 4.61 3.14
N MET A 174 -7.71 5.06 3.07
CA MET A 174 -8.87 4.23 3.37
C MET A 174 -9.91 4.31 2.25
N THR A 175 -10.44 3.17 1.83
CA THR A 175 -11.59 3.13 0.91
C THR A 175 -12.59 2.07 1.32
N GLU A 176 -13.87 2.34 1.09
CA GLU A 176 -14.94 1.41 1.39
C GLU A 176 -14.92 0.24 0.39
N LEU A 177 -14.90 -1.01 0.88
CA LEU A 177 -15.15 -2.18 0.03
C LEU A 177 -16.65 -2.46 -0.06
N ASP A 178 -17.32 -2.48 1.10
CA ASP A 178 -18.76 -2.56 1.21
C ASP A 178 -19.32 -1.79 2.42
N GLU A 179 -20.61 -1.92 2.74
CA GLU A 179 -21.23 -1.19 3.84
C GLU A 179 -20.62 -1.50 5.20
N ASN A 180 -19.95 -2.65 5.33
CA ASN A 180 -19.40 -3.19 6.56
C ASN A 180 -17.87 -3.19 6.59
N LEU A 181 -17.21 -3.12 5.42
CA LEU A 181 -15.76 -3.28 5.28
C LEU A 181 -15.09 -2.07 4.65
N VAL A 182 -13.93 -1.73 5.22
CA VAL A 182 -12.99 -0.75 4.68
C VAL A 182 -11.67 -1.45 4.41
N LEU A 183 -11.06 -1.14 3.28
CA LEU A 183 -9.67 -1.43 3.00
C LEU A 183 -8.83 -0.24 3.48
N GLN A 184 -7.81 -0.52 4.29
CA GLN A 184 -6.87 0.48 4.77
C GLN A 184 -5.46 0.12 4.29
N ILE A 185 -4.78 1.08 3.65
CA ILE A 185 -3.39 0.98 3.23
C ILE A 185 -2.57 1.97 4.04
N ASN A 186 -1.53 1.47 4.69
CA ASN A 186 -0.62 2.24 5.53
C ASN A 186 0.76 2.31 4.87
N PHE A 187 1.32 3.50 4.79
CA PHE A 187 2.72 3.73 4.42
C PHE A 187 3.45 4.42 5.58
N ASP A 188 4.51 3.79 6.07
CA ASP A 188 5.49 4.43 6.93
C ASP A 188 6.80 4.59 6.15
N ALA A 189 7.00 5.81 5.65
CA ALA A 189 8.20 6.21 4.94
C ALA A 189 9.16 7.03 5.83
N SER A 190 8.97 7.03 7.16
CA SER A 190 9.86 7.72 8.11
C SER A 190 11.35 7.45 7.93
N PRO A 191 11.81 6.28 7.42
CA PRO A 191 13.23 6.09 7.12
C PRO A 191 13.82 7.02 6.04
N CYS A 192 12.97 7.67 5.23
CA CYS A 192 13.41 8.58 4.16
C CYS A 192 13.89 9.94 4.69
N TRP A 193 13.56 10.29 5.93
CA TRP A 193 14.05 11.50 6.59
C TRP A 193 14.59 11.15 7.99
N TYR A 194 15.19 12.12 8.66
CA TYR A 194 15.68 11.91 10.02
C TYR A 194 14.50 11.63 10.95
N ARG A 195 14.50 10.43 11.55
CA ARG A 195 13.61 10.11 12.68
C ARG A 195 13.84 11.17 13.76
N ASP A 196 12.74 11.66 14.34
CA ASP A 196 12.64 12.80 15.28
C ASP A 196 12.23 14.15 14.65
N GLY A 197 11.48 14.12 13.55
CA GLY A 197 10.90 15.35 13.00
C GLY A 197 9.90 15.13 11.87
N PHE A 198 9.24 16.23 11.48
CA PHE A 198 8.40 16.26 10.29
C PHE A 198 9.25 16.06 9.02
N ALA A 199 8.70 15.34 8.05
CA ALA A 199 9.33 15.23 6.74
C ALA A 199 9.51 16.62 6.10
N PRO A 200 10.67 16.90 5.46
CA PRO A 200 10.80 18.06 4.58
C PRO A 200 9.69 18.07 3.52
N ALA A 201 9.17 19.26 3.20
CA ALA A 201 7.99 19.40 2.33
C ALA A 201 8.21 18.83 0.91
N ASP A 202 9.42 18.99 0.37
CA ASP A 202 9.85 18.44 -0.91
C ASP A 202 9.94 16.90 -0.88
N VAL A 203 10.51 16.32 0.19
CA VAL A 203 10.53 14.87 0.39
C VAL A 203 9.12 14.31 0.51
N LYS A 204 8.25 14.94 1.30
CA LYS A 204 6.85 14.51 1.47
C LYS A 204 6.08 14.56 0.15
N ALA A 205 6.22 15.64 -0.61
CA ALA A 205 5.58 15.78 -1.93
C ALA A 205 6.08 14.74 -2.93
N HIS A 206 7.39 14.46 -2.93
CA HIS A 206 7.99 13.44 -3.79
C HIS A 206 7.48 12.04 -3.44
N LEU A 207 7.46 11.67 -2.17
CA LEU A 207 6.92 10.38 -1.70
C LEU A 207 5.42 10.24 -1.99
N MET A 208 4.64 11.32 -1.86
CA MET A 208 3.23 11.30 -2.19
C MET A 208 2.98 10.95 -3.66
N THR A 209 3.89 11.35 -4.56
CA THR A 209 3.82 10.95 -5.98
C THR A 209 3.86 9.42 -6.13
N PHE A 210 4.76 8.76 -5.40
CA PHE A 210 4.82 7.29 -5.36
C PHE A 210 3.55 6.67 -4.77
N PHE A 211 3.05 7.16 -3.62
CA PHE A 211 1.85 6.58 -3.00
C PHE A 211 0.63 6.66 -3.91
N MET A 212 0.46 7.78 -4.61
CA MET A 212 -0.62 7.96 -5.58
C MET A 212 -0.47 7.02 -6.78
N GLU A 213 0.74 6.89 -7.34
CA GLU A 213 1.01 5.94 -8.41
C GLU A 213 0.76 4.49 -7.98
N TYR A 214 1.22 4.12 -6.77
CA TYR A 214 1.00 2.80 -6.19
C TYR A 214 -0.49 2.48 -6.08
N LEU A 215 -1.31 3.41 -5.58
CA LEU A 215 -2.75 3.22 -5.45
C LEU A 215 -3.46 3.14 -6.82
N CYS A 216 -2.95 3.81 -7.86
CA CYS A 216 -3.43 3.61 -9.22
C CYS A 216 -3.20 2.18 -9.72
N HIS A 217 -2.16 1.49 -9.24
CA HIS A 217 -1.89 0.08 -9.53
C HIS A 217 -2.64 -0.90 -8.62
N PHE A 218 -3.25 -0.40 -7.54
CA PHE A 218 -4.12 -1.17 -6.68
C PHE A 218 -5.52 -1.31 -7.32
N LYS A 219 -5.95 -2.54 -7.60
CA LYS A 219 -7.25 -2.80 -8.27
C LYS A 219 -8.25 -3.41 -7.32
N ILE A 220 -9.48 -2.91 -7.37
CA ILE A 220 -10.63 -3.45 -6.63
C ILE A 220 -11.76 -3.68 -7.64
N ILE A 221 -11.94 -4.92 -8.05
CA ILE A 221 -12.90 -5.33 -9.07
C ILE A 221 -14.09 -5.97 -8.38
N LYS A 222 -15.30 -5.45 -8.61
CA LYS A 222 -16.51 -6.01 -8.00
C LYS A 222 -17.00 -7.21 -8.83
N ALA A 223 -17.45 -8.28 -8.18
CA ALA A 223 -18.07 -9.42 -8.84
C ALA A 223 -19.22 -8.96 -9.74
N GLY A 224 -19.29 -9.50 -10.96
CA GLY A 224 -20.26 -9.11 -11.99
C GLY A 224 -19.99 -7.78 -12.70
N SER A 225 -18.92 -7.05 -12.36
CA SER A 225 -18.50 -5.87 -13.14
C SER A 225 -17.76 -6.25 -14.43
N VAL A 226 -17.17 -7.45 -14.45
CA VAL A 226 -16.53 -8.10 -15.60
C VAL A 226 -16.92 -9.59 -15.58
N PRO A 227 -16.79 -10.32 -16.71
CA PRO A 227 -16.90 -11.78 -16.72
C PRO A 227 -15.91 -12.44 -15.76
N ASP A 228 -16.28 -13.59 -15.18
CA ASP A 228 -15.45 -14.29 -14.21
C ASP A 228 -14.11 -14.75 -14.81
N GLU A 229 -14.08 -15.02 -16.12
CA GLU A 229 -12.86 -15.38 -16.86
C GLU A 229 -11.86 -14.22 -16.98
N GLU A 230 -12.32 -12.98 -16.80
CA GLU A 230 -11.48 -11.78 -16.80
C GLU A 230 -10.97 -11.40 -15.40
N LEU A 231 -11.43 -12.08 -14.35
CA LEU A 231 -10.96 -11.83 -12.99
C LEU A 231 -9.50 -12.31 -12.83
N PRO A 232 -8.60 -11.48 -12.29
CA PRO A 232 -7.26 -11.91 -11.95
C PRO A 232 -7.30 -13.11 -11.01
N PRO A 233 -6.53 -14.18 -11.29
CA PRO A 233 -6.54 -15.39 -10.45
C PRO A 233 -6.05 -15.08 -9.04
N LEU A 234 -6.50 -15.87 -8.06
CA LEU A 234 -6.11 -15.70 -6.66
C LEU A 234 -4.70 -16.22 -6.40
N GLY A 235 -3.97 -15.53 -5.53
CA GLY A 235 -2.65 -15.95 -5.08
C GLY A 235 -1.60 -14.87 -5.21
N PHE A 236 -0.36 -15.29 -5.00
CA PHE A 236 0.82 -14.46 -5.14
C PHE A 236 1.52 -14.72 -6.48
N TYR A 237 1.82 -13.64 -7.20
CA TYR A 237 2.47 -13.63 -8.51
C TYR A 237 3.76 -12.83 -8.37
N PRO A 238 4.94 -13.49 -8.40
CA PRO A 238 6.22 -12.81 -8.27
C PRO A 238 6.38 -11.74 -9.35
N ALA A 239 7.18 -10.71 -9.06
CA ALA A 239 7.57 -9.73 -10.07
C ALA A 239 8.15 -10.45 -11.29
N ALA A 240 7.79 -10.01 -12.50
CA ALA A 240 8.38 -10.55 -13.72
C ALA A 240 9.88 -10.28 -13.72
N ARG A 241 10.67 -11.29 -13.35
CA ARG A 241 12.12 -11.24 -13.47
C ARG A 241 12.45 -11.55 -14.92
N GLU A 242 13.39 -10.83 -15.50
CA GLU A 242 14.09 -11.35 -16.66
C GLU A 242 14.71 -12.68 -16.22
N GLU A 243 14.08 -13.79 -16.58
CA GLU A 243 14.72 -15.10 -16.48
C GLU A 243 15.94 -15.04 -17.37
N LYS A 244 17.09 -14.86 -16.73
CA LYS A 244 18.38 -15.11 -17.35
C LYS A 244 18.36 -16.58 -17.71
N ASP A 245 18.30 -16.89 -19.00
CA ASP A 245 18.44 -18.26 -19.48
C ASP A 245 19.74 -18.82 -18.87
N ILE A 246 19.63 -19.92 -18.15
CA ILE A 246 20.79 -20.58 -17.55
C ILE A 246 21.11 -21.77 -18.45
N ASP A 247 22.34 -21.83 -18.95
CA ASP A 247 22.79 -22.98 -19.73
C ASP A 247 22.89 -24.25 -18.87
N ARG A 248 23.17 -25.38 -19.52
CA ARG A 248 23.29 -26.67 -18.83
C ARG A 248 24.44 -26.72 -17.81
N ASP A 249 25.36 -25.75 -17.86
CA ASP A 249 26.52 -25.64 -17.00
C ASP A 249 26.33 -24.61 -15.87
N GLY A 250 25.15 -23.99 -15.78
CA GLY A 250 24.81 -23.04 -14.71
C GLY A 250 25.22 -21.59 -14.99
N HIS A 251 25.60 -21.25 -16.22
CA HIS A 251 25.97 -19.90 -16.60
C HIS A 251 24.80 -19.14 -17.22
N VAL A 252 24.73 -17.84 -16.92
CA VAL A 252 23.78 -16.92 -17.54
C VAL A 252 24.12 -16.78 -19.02
N VAL A 253 23.19 -17.19 -19.88
CA VAL A 253 23.26 -16.98 -21.32
C VAL A 253 22.94 -15.51 -21.59
N GLU A 254 23.94 -14.76 -22.05
CA GLU A 254 23.71 -13.42 -22.59
C GLU A 254 22.94 -13.55 -23.90
N ARG A 255 21.69 -13.05 -23.93
CA ARG A 255 20.93 -12.96 -25.19
C ARG A 255 21.55 -11.84 -26.03
N ASP A 256 22.16 -12.22 -27.15
CA ASP A 256 22.66 -11.29 -28.14
C ASP A 256 21.47 -10.50 -28.73
N PRO A 257 21.40 -9.15 -28.59
CA PRO A 257 20.27 -8.35 -29.03
C PRO A 257 20.01 -8.42 -30.55
N ASP A 258 20.96 -8.94 -31.33
CA ASP A 258 20.82 -9.14 -32.78
C ASP A 258 20.40 -10.58 -33.18
N TYR A 259 20.17 -11.48 -32.22
CA TYR A 259 19.76 -12.85 -32.52
C TYR A 259 18.23 -12.98 -32.69
N SER A 260 17.76 -12.84 -33.93
CA SER A 260 16.44 -13.36 -34.31
C SER A 260 16.53 -14.87 -34.51
N PRO A 261 15.82 -15.70 -33.73
CA PRO A 261 15.74 -17.13 -34.05
C PRO A 261 15.04 -17.27 -35.40
N ALA A 262 15.71 -17.92 -36.35
CA ALA A 262 15.07 -18.30 -37.61
C ALA A 262 13.86 -19.21 -37.29
N PRO A 263 12.69 -19.01 -37.92
CA PRO A 263 11.56 -19.89 -37.72
C PRO A 263 11.94 -21.31 -38.18
N ASP A 264 11.94 -22.23 -37.22
CA ASP A 264 12.07 -23.66 -37.47
C ASP A 264 10.81 -24.16 -38.16
N PHE A 265 10.88 -24.31 -39.49
CA PHE A 265 9.92 -25.04 -40.28
C PHE A 265 10.39 -26.50 -40.43
N SER A 266 10.45 -27.21 -39.32
CA SER A 266 10.44 -28.68 -39.28
C SER A 266 9.62 -29.09 -38.06
N SER A 267 8.48 -29.76 -38.14
CA SER A 267 8.00 -30.76 -39.08
C SER A 267 6.47 -30.88 -39.00
N TRP A 268 5.83 -30.93 -40.17
CA TRP A 268 4.58 -31.67 -40.38
C TRP A 268 4.89 -33.17 -40.44
#